data_AF-A0A354EJH6-F1
#
_entry.id   AF-A0A354EJH6-F1
#
_cell.length_a   1.000
_cell.length_b   1.000
_cell.length_c   1.000
_cell.angle_alpha   90.00
_cell.angle_beta   90.00
_cell.angle_gamma   90.00
#
_symmetry.space_group_name_H-M   'P 1'
#
loop_
_entity.id
_entity.type
_entity.pdbx_description
1 polymer ?
#
loop_
_entity_poly.entity_id
_entity_poly.type
_entity_poly.pdbx_seq_one_letter_code
_entity_poly.pdbx_strand_id
1 'polypeptide(L)'
;MQIFNFSNNNKKIILALGAESAGNFSIYKNNKIYFSKDFGDLLDDNNWLNFKKSILNFLKKEKIKPNIIITDLHPLMKTTLWGEELAKKFKAEFIQVQHHHAHIFSAIGESLLPLPLSKGEMSEGQRGFKNIPATFYCLALDGTGYGTDELIWGGECFAISNFQFPISKQIQNSKTQLTNKPIEIQRIGQLENQILLGGEIAIQEPARIIIAIIKKILNQKFEIRNKLKFKNSKSQKEFIYNFVKKYYSKNKFELLYNQLEQNFNCIETSSTGRILDAVSLLLGFCGNERKYKHEAIDLLEANSTKPYTNLKPKIIEIKNTSPINYSLQTTHLFKYLIKNLHKDKKRLAATAQLYIAEGLCEIVKKSSVNSHQSSTNIQIFAGGGVTNNKIISDYFASKNVYLYKNTSPVIAEQFYGIPRGDAGLSFGQIIYFLLSN
;
A
#
# COMPACT_ATOMS: atom_id res chain seq x y z
N MET A 1 -4.55 -3.48 25.22
CA MET A 1 -3.57 -3.42 24.11
C MET A 1 -3.04 -4.83 23.92
N GLN A 2 -2.82 -5.23 22.66
CA GLN A 2 -2.13 -6.49 22.38
C GLN A 2 -0.63 -6.30 22.64
N ILE A 3 0.07 -7.36 23.05
CA ILE A 3 1.48 -7.29 23.42
C ILE A 3 2.24 -8.32 22.60
N PHE A 4 3.24 -7.85 21.87
CA PHE A 4 4.11 -8.68 21.07
C PHE A 4 5.53 -8.63 21.64
N ASN A 5 6.12 -9.80 21.87
CA ASN A 5 7.53 -9.88 22.26
C ASN A 5 8.40 -9.69 21.01
N PHE A 6 9.25 -8.67 21.04
CA PHE A 6 10.18 -8.36 19.96
C PHE A 6 11.54 -7.98 20.58
N SER A 7 12.45 -8.95 20.64
CA SER A 7 13.76 -8.77 21.27
C SER A 7 14.65 -7.88 20.41
N ASN A 8 15.07 -6.74 20.96
CA ASN A 8 15.98 -5.80 20.31
C ASN A 8 16.88 -5.12 21.37
N ASN A 9 18.13 -4.81 21.04
CA ASN A 9 19.05 -4.18 22.01
C ASN A 9 18.69 -2.71 22.33
N ASN A 10 17.70 -2.15 21.65
CA ASN A 10 17.24 -0.78 21.87
C ASN A 10 16.59 -0.60 23.24
N LYS A 11 17.12 0.34 24.02
CA LYS A 11 16.63 0.73 25.34
C LYS A 11 15.69 1.94 25.31
N LYS A 12 15.59 2.65 24.19
CA LYS A 12 14.70 3.81 24.01
C LYS A 12 13.24 3.34 23.98
N ILE A 13 12.36 4.11 24.61
CA ILE A 13 10.91 3.94 24.53
C ILE A 13 10.41 4.69 23.30
N ILE A 14 9.67 4.01 22.43
CA ILE A 14 9.22 4.55 21.14
C ILE A 14 7.69 4.60 21.16
N LEU A 15 7.10 5.72 20.75
CA LEU A 15 5.68 5.86 20.49
C LEU A 15 5.47 6.08 18.99
N ALA A 16 4.74 5.22 18.32
CA ALA A 16 4.37 5.35 16.91
C ALA A 16 2.86 5.64 16.80
N LEU A 17 2.49 6.68 16.05
CA LEU A 17 1.11 7.18 15.99
C LEU A 17 0.30 6.63 14.81
N GLY A 18 0.92 5.95 13.84
CA GLY A 18 0.23 5.40 12.68
C GLY A 18 -0.32 6.46 11.72
N ALA A 19 -1.28 6.05 10.90
CA ALA A 19 -2.00 6.93 9.97
C ALA A 19 -3.21 7.59 10.64
N GLU A 20 -3.76 8.63 10.02
CA GLU A 20 -5.04 9.21 10.46
C GLU A 20 -6.26 8.43 9.95
N SER A 21 -6.11 7.70 8.84
CA SER A 21 -7.22 6.97 8.20
C SER A 21 -7.62 5.69 8.94
N ALA A 22 -6.81 5.28 9.92
CA ALA A 22 -7.06 4.20 10.87
C ALA A 22 -6.31 4.48 12.18
N GLY A 23 -7.06 4.65 13.27
CA GLY A 23 -6.53 5.14 14.53
C GLY A 23 -5.87 4.08 15.38
N ASN A 24 -4.71 3.55 14.96
CA ASN A 24 -3.92 2.62 15.77
C ASN A 24 -2.57 3.23 16.15
N PHE A 25 -2.21 3.16 17.42
CA PHE A 25 -0.88 3.53 17.91
C PHE A 25 -0.14 2.34 18.51
N SER A 26 1.19 2.42 18.52
CA SER A 26 2.06 1.39 19.08
C SER A 26 3.10 1.99 20.02
N ILE A 27 3.48 1.25 21.05
CA ILE A 27 4.57 1.64 21.95
C ILE A 27 5.58 0.51 22.08
N TYR A 28 6.86 0.77 21.89
CA TYR A 28 7.93 -0.19 22.18
C TYR A 28 8.59 0.16 23.52
N LYS A 29 8.64 -0.82 24.42
CA LYS A 29 9.31 -0.71 25.73
C LYS A 29 9.75 -2.10 26.19
N ASN A 30 11.01 -2.24 26.59
CA ASN A 30 11.58 -3.46 27.19
C ASN A 30 11.31 -4.73 26.36
N ASN A 31 11.71 -4.75 25.09
CA ASN A 31 11.50 -5.88 24.16
C ASN A 31 10.03 -6.25 23.91
N LYS A 32 9.10 -5.32 24.15
CA LYS A 32 7.67 -5.52 23.93
C LYS A 32 7.10 -4.38 23.10
N ILE A 33 6.26 -4.74 22.13
CA ILE A 33 5.44 -3.80 21.37
C ILE A 33 4.01 -3.91 21.88
N TYR A 34 3.49 -2.80 22.41
CA TYR A 34 2.10 -2.64 22.82
C TYR A 34 1.32 -2.04 21.66
N PHE A 35 0.41 -2.80 21.08
CA PHE A 35 -0.42 -2.38 19.94
C PHE A 35 -1.84 -2.04 20.41
N SER A 36 -2.33 -0.86 20.03
CA SER A 36 -3.64 -0.40 20.47
C SER A 36 -4.79 -1.18 19.81
N LYS A 37 -5.99 -1.03 20.37
CA LYS A 37 -7.21 -1.30 19.59
C LYS A 37 -7.31 -0.29 18.44
N ASP A 38 -8.15 -0.58 17.46
CA ASP A 38 -8.53 0.37 16.42
C ASP A 38 -9.50 1.42 16.98
N PHE A 39 -9.23 2.71 16.72
CA PHE A 39 -10.07 3.84 17.08
C PHE A 39 -10.90 4.37 15.90
N GLY A 40 -10.83 3.73 14.73
CA GLY A 40 -11.52 4.16 13.52
C GLY A 40 -10.81 5.30 12.80
N ASP A 41 -11.53 5.96 11.89
CA ASP A 41 -11.02 7.11 11.13
C ASP A 41 -10.83 8.32 12.07
N LEU A 42 -9.60 8.83 12.19
CA LEU A 42 -9.25 9.95 13.07
C LEU A 42 -9.64 11.32 12.49
N LEU A 43 -10.15 11.37 11.25
CA LEU A 43 -10.80 12.57 10.74
C LEU A 43 -12.11 12.85 11.51
N ASP A 44 -12.77 11.82 12.04
CA ASP A 44 -13.86 11.98 13.01
C ASP A 44 -13.32 12.47 14.36
N ASP A 45 -13.90 13.55 14.87
CA ASP A 45 -13.39 14.21 16.08
C ASP A 45 -13.60 13.40 17.36
N ASN A 46 -14.64 12.56 17.43
CA ASN A 46 -14.84 11.67 18.58
C ASN A 46 -13.76 10.59 18.61
N ASN A 47 -13.46 9.99 17.45
CA ASN A 47 -12.37 9.02 17.31
C ASN A 47 -11.03 9.67 17.68
N TRP A 48 -10.76 10.88 17.19
CA TRP A 48 -9.55 11.63 17.51
C TRP A 48 -9.38 11.93 19.00
N LEU A 49 -10.43 12.40 19.67
CA LEU A 49 -10.40 12.67 21.11
C LEU A 49 -10.15 11.39 21.92
N ASN A 50 -10.83 10.30 21.56
CA ASN A 50 -10.65 9.00 22.20
C ASN A 50 -9.23 8.43 22.00
N PHE A 51 -8.68 8.58 20.80
CA PHE A 51 -7.31 8.18 20.46
C PHE A 51 -6.29 8.93 21.32
N LYS A 52 -6.34 10.27 21.35
CA LYS A 52 -5.45 11.10 22.18
C LYS A 52 -5.56 10.76 23.66
N LYS A 53 -6.79 10.63 24.17
CA LYS A 53 -7.06 10.29 25.58
C LYS A 53 -6.46 8.93 25.93
N SER A 54 -6.60 7.93 25.05
CA SER A 54 -6.05 6.60 25.27
C SER A 54 -4.52 6.61 25.38
N ILE A 55 -3.84 7.31 24.48
CA ILE A 55 -2.37 7.43 24.50
C ILE A 55 -1.90 8.10 25.79
N LEU A 56 -2.45 9.27 26.11
CA LEU A 56 -2.05 10.03 27.31
C LEU A 56 -2.31 9.25 28.59
N ASN A 57 -3.45 8.55 28.67
CA ASN A 57 -3.78 7.69 29.81
C ASN A 57 -2.80 6.52 29.95
N PHE A 58 -2.45 5.86 28.84
CA PHE A 58 -1.49 4.76 28.85
C PHE A 58 -0.11 5.24 29.30
N LEU A 59 0.39 6.33 28.72
CA LEU A 59 1.67 6.93 29.10
C LEU A 59 1.71 7.31 30.59
N LYS A 60 0.64 7.91 31.11
CA LYS A 60 0.53 8.28 32.53
C LYS A 60 0.51 7.05 33.44
N LYS A 61 -0.35 6.06 33.13
CA LYS A 61 -0.52 4.84 33.93
C LYS A 61 0.78 4.05 34.03
N GLU A 62 1.46 3.86 32.90
CA GLU A 62 2.70 3.08 32.81
C GLU A 62 3.96 3.89 33.16
N LYS A 63 3.78 5.15 33.60
CA LYS A 63 4.84 6.13 33.91
C LYS A 63 5.90 6.20 32.78
N ILE A 64 5.42 6.23 31.54
CA ILE A 64 6.25 6.24 30.35
C ILE A 64 6.51 7.68 29.90
N LYS A 65 7.78 7.97 29.65
CA LYS A 65 8.22 9.14 28.89
C LYS A 65 8.86 8.64 27.59
N PRO A 66 8.20 8.78 26.42
CA PRO A 66 8.77 8.35 25.15
C PRO A 66 10.10 9.09 24.88
N ASN A 67 11.08 8.36 24.39
CA ASN A 67 12.34 8.93 23.90
C ASN A 67 12.24 9.30 22.41
N ILE A 68 11.36 8.60 21.68
CA ILE A 68 11.14 8.77 20.24
C ILE A 68 9.64 8.80 19.96
N ILE A 69 9.23 9.69 19.08
CA ILE A 69 7.87 9.73 18.53
C ILE A 69 7.96 9.58 17.01
N ILE A 70 7.21 8.60 16.50
CA ILE A 70 7.18 8.25 15.08
C ILE A 70 5.80 8.55 14.50
N THR A 71 5.78 9.18 13.33
CA THR A 71 4.56 9.45 12.56
C THR A 71 4.73 9.06 11.09
N ASP A 72 3.65 9.19 10.32
CA ASP A 72 3.73 9.12 8.87
C ASP A 72 4.56 10.30 8.31
N LEU A 73 5.05 10.14 7.09
CA LEU A 73 5.75 11.17 6.33
C LEU A 73 4.81 12.29 5.89
N HIS A 74 3.51 12.02 5.75
CA HIS A 74 2.54 13.04 5.33
C HIS A 74 2.50 14.21 6.33
N PRO A 75 2.84 15.45 5.91
CA PRO A 75 3.05 16.57 6.84
C PRO A 75 1.76 17.09 7.49
N LEU A 76 0.62 16.92 6.81
CA LEU A 76 -0.65 17.50 7.26
C LEU A 76 -1.58 16.51 8.01
N MET A 77 -1.15 15.27 8.26
CA MET A 77 -2.01 14.33 8.99
C MET A 77 -2.21 14.79 10.44
N LYS A 78 -3.40 14.61 11.01
CA LYS A 78 -3.69 14.91 12.42
C LYS A 78 -2.69 14.22 13.35
N THR A 79 -2.29 12.98 13.04
CA THR A 79 -1.28 12.22 13.79
C THR A 79 0.12 12.82 13.68
N THR A 80 0.52 13.31 12.50
CA THR A 80 1.83 13.96 12.27
C THR A 80 1.93 15.27 13.04
N LEU A 81 0.95 16.16 12.88
CA LEU A 81 0.91 17.47 13.55
C LEU A 81 0.96 17.31 15.07
N TRP A 82 0.16 16.40 15.62
CA TRP A 82 0.16 16.13 17.06
C TRP A 82 1.42 15.41 17.54
N GLY A 83 2.01 14.53 16.72
CA GLY A 83 3.28 13.88 17.03
C GLY A 83 4.42 14.87 17.21
N GLU A 84 4.47 15.92 16.38
CA GLU A 84 5.44 17.00 16.53
C GLU A 84 5.25 17.76 17.86
N GLU A 85 4.00 18.08 18.22
CA GLU A 85 3.68 18.71 19.51
C GLU A 85 4.08 17.83 20.70
N LEU A 86 3.79 16.53 20.63
CA LEU A 86 4.18 15.57 21.66
C LEU A 86 5.70 15.45 21.76
N ALA A 87 6.42 15.50 20.65
CA ALA A 87 7.87 15.39 20.64
C ALA A 87 8.51 16.57 21.38
N LYS A 88 8.03 17.79 21.10
CA LYS A 88 8.40 19.00 21.86
C LYS A 88 8.08 18.86 23.35
N LYS A 89 6.86 18.42 23.68
CA LYS A 89 6.41 18.25 25.07
C LYS A 89 7.25 17.26 25.87
N PHE A 90 7.59 16.12 25.27
CA PHE A 90 8.36 15.07 25.95
C PHE A 90 9.88 15.24 25.81
N LYS A 91 10.34 16.22 25.02
CA LYS A 91 11.75 16.34 24.59
C LYS A 91 12.24 15.05 23.93
N ALA A 92 11.37 14.48 23.09
CA ALA A 92 11.63 13.26 22.35
C ALA A 92 12.16 13.58 20.95
N GLU A 93 12.92 12.65 20.38
CA GLU A 93 13.31 12.68 18.97
C GLU A 93 12.06 12.47 18.10
N PHE A 94 11.87 13.30 17.08
CA PHE A 94 10.74 13.21 16.15
C PHE A 94 11.22 12.59 14.84
N ILE A 95 10.61 11.46 14.45
CA ILE A 95 11.00 10.71 13.26
C ILE A 95 9.76 10.48 12.39
N GLN A 96 9.90 10.70 11.09
CA GLN A 96 8.86 10.38 10.13
C GLN A 96 9.25 9.13 9.34
N VAL A 97 8.28 8.25 9.13
CA VAL A 97 8.45 7.02 8.35
C VAL A 97 7.49 7.06 7.19
N GLN A 98 8.01 6.74 6.00
CA GLN A 98 7.20 6.71 4.78
C GLN A 98 6.11 5.62 4.88
N HIS A 99 4.90 5.97 4.43
CA HIS A 99 3.70 5.16 4.56
C HIS A 99 3.84 3.71 4.07
N HIS A 100 4.37 3.52 2.87
CA HIS A 100 4.54 2.21 2.25
C HIS A 100 5.70 1.43 2.88
N HIS A 101 6.75 2.11 3.35
CA HIS A 101 7.78 1.50 4.18
C HIS A 101 7.16 0.95 5.48
N ALA A 102 6.29 1.71 6.15
CA ALA A 102 5.60 1.20 7.33
C ALA A 102 4.73 -0.03 6.99
N HIS A 103 4.00 -0.05 5.87
CA HIS A 103 3.25 -1.26 5.44
C HIS A 103 4.13 -2.49 5.26
N ILE A 104 5.26 -2.37 4.55
CA ILE A 104 6.13 -3.53 4.29
C ILE A 104 6.86 -3.97 5.57
N PHE A 105 7.27 -3.04 6.44
CA PHE A 105 7.88 -3.37 7.73
C PHE A 105 6.87 -3.92 8.74
N SER A 106 5.57 -3.62 8.60
CA SER A 106 4.51 -4.32 9.33
C SER A 106 4.49 -5.82 8.96
N ALA A 107 4.52 -6.12 7.65
CA ALA A 107 4.56 -7.51 7.16
C ALA A 107 5.84 -8.26 7.60
N ILE A 108 7.00 -7.61 7.47
CA ILE A 108 8.29 -8.15 7.91
C ILE A 108 8.26 -8.40 9.43
N GLY A 109 7.82 -7.41 10.20
CA GLY A 109 7.74 -7.50 11.66
C GLY A 109 6.86 -8.63 12.13
N GLU A 110 5.66 -8.79 11.57
CA GLU A 110 4.80 -9.93 11.91
C GLU A 110 5.48 -11.26 11.59
N SER A 111 6.16 -11.37 10.44
CA SER A 111 6.87 -12.61 10.07
C SER A 111 7.99 -13.00 11.04
N LEU A 112 8.51 -12.03 11.80
CA LEU A 112 9.55 -12.20 12.81
C LEU A 112 9.00 -12.48 14.21
N LEU A 113 7.69 -12.28 14.44
CA LEU A 113 7.07 -12.57 15.72
C LEU A 113 7.09 -14.08 16.02
N PRO A 114 7.22 -14.47 17.30
CA PRO A 114 7.01 -15.86 17.69
C PRO A 114 5.58 -16.29 17.34
N LEU A 115 5.40 -17.47 16.73
CA LEU A 115 4.06 -17.96 16.42
C LEU A 115 3.31 -18.25 17.73
N PRO A 116 2.03 -17.85 17.87
CA PRO A 116 1.20 -18.34 18.96
C PRO A 116 0.97 -19.84 18.75
N LEU A 117 1.33 -20.64 19.75
CA LEU A 117 1.05 -22.07 19.74
C LEU A 117 -0.46 -22.28 19.85
N SER A 118 -1.00 -23.08 18.96
CA SER A 118 -2.38 -23.56 19.08
C SER A 118 -2.42 -24.48 20.30
N LYS A 119 -3.13 -24.04 21.35
CA LYS A 119 -3.30 -24.67 22.67
C LYS A 119 -2.14 -24.46 23.66
N GLY A 120 -2.20 -23.35 24.39
CA GLY A 120 -1.88 -23.28 25.83
C GLY A 120 -0.44 -23.49 26.31
N GLU A 121 0.46 -24.04 25.50
CA GLU A 121 1.85 -24.29 25.89
C GLU A 121 2.78 -23.36 25.12
N MET A 122 3.64 -22.63 25.83
CA MET A 122 4.73 -21.86 25.22
C MET A 122 5.96 -22.76 25.08
N SER A 123 6.10 -23.46 23.95
CA SER A 123 7.38 -24.06 23.59
C SER A 123 8.30 -23.00 22.99
N GLU A 124 9.41 -22.70 23.66
CA GLU A 124 10.54 -21.92 23.13
C GLU A 124 11.14 -22.64 21.90
N GLY A 125 10.55 -22.50 20.70
CA GLY A 125 11.06 -23.27 19.56
C GLY A 125 10.58 -22.83 18.18
N GLN A 126 9.27 -22.65 18.01
CA GLN A 126 8.67 -22.33 16.70
C GLN A 126 8.60 -20.81 16.48
N ARG A 127 9.76 -20.20 16.23
CA ARG A 127 9.83 -18.78 15.82
C ARG A 127 9.33 -18.64 14.37
N GLY A 128 8.82 -17.47 13.99
CA GLY A 128 8.54 -17.07 12.60
C GLY A 128 9.80 -17.17 11.70
N PHE A 129 9.74 -16.66 10.46
CA PHE A 129 10.87 -16.74 9.50
C PHE A 129 12.19 -16.26 10.13
N LYS A 130 13.00 -17.18 10.70
CA LYS A 130 14.27 -16.81 11.37
C LYS A 130 15.33 -16.33 10.39
N ASN A 131 15.17 -16.70 9.11
CA ASN A 131 16.15 -16.46 8.06
C ASN A 131 15.50 -15.68 6.91
N ILE A 132 15.33 -14.36 7.11
CA ILE A 132 15.12 -13.42 6.01
C ILE A 132 16.50 -13.14 5.39
N PRO A 133 16.68 -13.26 4.07
CA PRO A 133 17.97 -13.01 3.43
C PRO A 133 18.36 -11.54 3.56
N ALA A 134 19.65 -11.24 3.40
CA ALA A 134 20.15 -9.87 3.43
C ALA A 134 19.56 -8.98 2.32
N THR A 135 19.01 -9.59 1.28
CA THR A 135 18.31 -8.89 0.21
C THR A 135 17.03 -9.63 -0.18
N PHE A 136 15.93 -8.90 -0.22
CA PHE A 136 14.60 -9.39 -0.57
C PHE A 136 13.75 -8.25 -1.15
N TYR A 137 12.50 -8.56 -1.51
CA TYR A 137 11.62 -7.61 -2.18
C TYR A 137 10.33 -7.40 -1.41
N CYS A 138 9.70 -6.25 -1.63
CA CYS A 138 8.42 -5.94 -1.03
C CYS A 138 7.44 -5.34 -2.03
N LEU A 139 6.16 -5.62 -1.83
CA LEU A 139 5.04 -5.04 -2.57
C LEU A 139 4.17 -4.24 -1.59
N ALA A 140 3.85 -3.00 -1.94
CA ALA A 140 2.95 -2.16 -1.16
C ALA A 140 1.75 -1.74 -2.02
N LEU A 141 0.58 -2.31 -1.75
CA LEU A 141 -0.65 -2.04 -2.50
C LEU A 141 -1.67 -1.37 -1.58
N ASP A 142 -1.92 -0.10 -1.82
CA ASP A 142 -2.78 0.71 -0.98
C ASP A 142 -3.66 1.69 -1.80
N GLY A 143 -4.56 2.40 -1.12
CA GLY A 143 -5.36 3.47 -1.69
C GLY A 143 -4.58 4.78 -1.85
N THR A 144 -3.95 5.29 -0.80
CA THR A 144 -3.26 6.58 -0.85
C THR A 144 -2.22 6.63 0.25
N GLY A 145 -0.94 6.69 -0.13
CA GLY A 145 0.12 7.04 0.80
C GLY A 145 1.01 8.12 0.22
N TYR A 146 1.55 8.97 1.09
CA TYR A 146 2.43 10.06 0.71
C TYR A 146 3.78 9.52 0.24
N GLY A 147 4.14 9.83 -1.01
CA GLY A 147 5.42 9.47 -1.61
C GLY A 147 6.56 10.36 -1.14
N THR A 148 7.80 9.87 -1.25
CA THR A 148 9.00 10.69 -0.99
C THR A 148 9.26 11.74 -2.07
N ASP A 149 8.56 11.63 -3.20
CA ASP A 149 8.53 12.55 -4.34
C ASP A 149 7.29 13.47 -4.30
N GLU A 150 6.61 13.54 -3.14
CA GLU A 150 5.36 14.29 -2.91
C GLU A 150 4.17 13.85 -3.79
N LEU A 151 4.31 12.74 -4.52
CA LEU A 151 3.23 12.12 -5.29
C LEU A 151 2.42 11.15 -4.43
N ILE A 152 1.25 10.74 -4.93
CA ILE A 152 0.40 9.78 -4.23
C ILE A 152 0.76 8.36 -4.66
N TRP A 153 1.36 7.60 -3.77
CA TRP A 153 1.73 6.20 -4.00
C TRP A 153 0.60 5.24 -3.59
N GLY A 154 0.71 3.99 -4.01
CA GLY A 154 -0.20 2.91 -3.60
C GLY A 154 -0.10 1.64 -4.44
N GLY A 155 0.95 1.48 -5.24
CA GLY A 155 1.16 0.29 -6.07
C GLY A 155 2.64 0.11 -6.36
N GLU A 156 3.41 -0.03 -5.28
CA GLU A 156 4.87 0.11 -5.28
C GLU A 156 5.59 -1.24 -5.12
N CYS A 157 6.77 -1.34 -5.71
CA CYS A 157 7.72 -2.44 -5.53
C CYS A 157 9.01 -1.90 -4.94
N PHE A 158 9.52 -2.54 -3.90
CA PHE A 158 10.78 -2.19 -3.24
C PHE A 158 11.76 -3.35 -3.26
N ALA A 159 13.05 -3.05 -3.37
CA ALA A 159 14.13 -3.94 -2.99
C ALA A 159 14.69 -3.47 -1.64
N ILE A 160 14.88 -4.41 -0.72
CA ILE A 160 15.54 -4.16 0.56
C ILE A 160 16.89 -4.86 0.51
N SER A 161 17.97 -4.14 0.80
CA SER A 161 19.34 -4.68 0.85
C SER A 161 19.99 -4.36 2.21
N ASN A 162 21.10 -5.04 2.51
CA ASN A 162 21.81 -4.96 3.80
C ASN A 162 20.93 -5.31 5.02
N PHE A 163 19.86 -6.09 4.84
CA PHE A 163 19.01 -6.49 5.96
C PHE A 163 19.77 -7.39 6.93
N GLN A 164 19.79 -7.00 8.20
CA GLN A 164 20.38 -7.79 9.27
C GLN A 164 19.40 -7.82 10.44
N PHE A 165 18.89 -9.01 10.74
CA PHE A 165 18.10 -9.21 11.95
C PHE A 165 18.96 -9.93 12.99
N PRO A 166 19.19 -9.35 14.18
CA PRO A 166 20.00 -10.01 15.19
C PRO A 166 19.27 -11.26 15.69
N ILE A 167 19.80 -12.43 15.32
CA ILE A 167 19.50 -13.64 16.08
C ILE A 167 20.22 -13.48 17.42
N SER A 168 19.46 -13.57 18.51
CA SER A 168 19.95 -13.75 19.89
C SER A 168 21.36 -14.36 19.95
N LYS A 169 22.24 -13.84 20.83
CA LYS A 169 23.66 -14.19 21.06
C LYS A 169 24.10 -15.67 20.87
N GLN A 170 23.18 -16.63 20.85
CA GLN A 170 23.40 -18.06 20.59
C GLN A 170 23.91 -18.41 19.18
N ILE A 171 23.85 -17.53 18.17
CA ILE A 171 24.43 -17.78 16.81
C ILE A 171 25.58 -16.82 16.50
N GLN A 172 26.40 -16.45 17.49
CA GLN A 172 27.67 -15.77 17.24
C GLN A 172 28.81 -16.73 16.83
N ASN A 173 28.53 -18.03 16.69
CA ASN A 173 29.51 -19.02 16.25
C ASN A 173 29.66 -19.14 14.72
N SER A 174 28.85 -18.42 13.92
CA SER A 174 29.03 -18.34 12.47
C SER A 174 29.86 -17.11 12.13
N LYS A 175 30.93 -17.29 11.32
CA LYS A 175 31.83 -16.27 10.76
C LYS A 175 31.16 -15.26 9.81
N THR A 176 29.90 -14.92 10.04
CA THR A 176 29.19 -13.84 9.32
C THR A 176 29.66 -12.51 9.90
N GLN A 177 30.59 -11.85 9.23
CA GLN A 177 30.90 -10.45 9.48
C GLN A 177 29.61 -9.62 9.38
N LEU A 178 29.13 -9.12 10.52
CA LEU A 178 28.10 -8.09 10.56
C LEU A 178 28.66 -6.89 9.79
N THR A 179 28.04 -6.52 8.68
CA THR A 179 28.43 -5.29 7.97
C THR A 179 27.73 -4.12 8.65
N ASN A 180 28.45 -3.07 9.04
CA ASN A 180 27.86 -1.86 9.64
C ASN A 180 27.08 -1.00 8.61
N LYS A 181 26.62 -1.58 7.50
CA LYS A 181 25.88 -0.86 6.47
C LYS A 181 24.41 -0.75 6.88
N PRO A 182 23.79 0.44 6.78
CA PRO A 182 22.37 0.59 7.06
C PRO A 182 21.54 -0.19 6.04
N ILE A 183 20.33 -0.58 6.44
CA ILE A 183 19.33 -1.13 5.51
C ILE A 183 19.09 -0.10 4.40
N GLU A 184 19.16 -0.56 3.16
CA GLU A 184 18.83 0.25 2.00
C GLU A 184 17.46 -0.18 1.47
N ILE A 185 16.58 0.78 1.27
CA ILE A 185 15.26 0.56 0.70
C ILE A 185 15.18 1.33 -0.60
N GLN A 186 14.99 0.59 -1.67
CA GLN A 186 15.04 1.11 -3.03
C GLN A 186 13.71 0.86 -3.71
N ARG A 187 13.06 1.92 -4.21
CA ARG A 187 11.88 1.77 -5.08
C ARG A 187 12.33 1.27 -6.45
N ILE A 188 11.92 0.07 -6.81
CA ILE A 188 12.31 -0.62 -8.05
C ILE A 188 11.19 -0.70 -9.08
N GLY A 189 9.97 -0.35 -8.68
CA GLY A 189 8.84 -0.36 -9.59
C GLY A 189 7.58 0.24 -9.01
N GLN A 190 6.65 0.58 -9.89
CA GLN A 190 5.36 1.16 -9.54
C GLN A 190 4.30 0.86 -10.61
N LEU A 191 3.03 1.11 -10.29
CA LEU A 191 2.00 1.28 -11.31
C LEU A 191 2.25 2.56 -12.12
N GLU A 192 1.86 2.56 -13.38
CA GLU A 192 1.85 3.76 -14.22
C GLU A 192 1.03 4.88 -13.56
N ASN A 193 1.67 6.04 -13.37
CA ASN A 193 1.01 7.21 -12.80
C ASN A 193 -0.22 7.60 -13.62
N GLN A 194 -1.35 7.75 -12.95
CA GLN A 194 -2.59 8.30 -13.49
C GLN A 194 -2.91 9.63 -12.82
N ILE A 195 -3.79 10.43 -13.43
CA ILE A 195 -4.16 11.73 -12.90
C ILE A 195 -5.43 11.64 -12.06
N LEU A 196 -5.34 12.12 -10.83
CA LEU A 196 -6.50 12.47 -9.99
C LEU A 196 -6.97 13.88 -10.36
N LEU A 197 -7.93 13.93 -11.29
CA LEU A 197 -8.51 15.17 -11.79
C LEU A 197 -9.36 15.85 -10.71
N GLY A 198 -8.83 16.91 -10.09
CA GLY A 198 -9.41 17.59 -8.94
C GLY A 198 -8.98 17.02 -7.58
N GLY A 199 -7.83 16.34 -7.53
CA GLY A 199 -7.25 15.82 -6.28
C GLY A 199 -8.17 14.82 -5.57
N GLU A 200 -8.45 15.06 -4.28
CA GLU A 200 -9.29 14.19 -3.45
C GLU A 200 -10.71 13.97 -4.00
N ILE A 201 -11.26 14.93 -4.76
CA ILE A 201 -12.59 14.77 -5.36
C ILE A 201 -12.60 13.59 -6.33
N ALA A 202 -11.48 13.28 -7.00
CA ALA A 202 -11.37 12.12 -7.87
C ALA A 202 -11.45 10.78 -7.10
N ILE A 203 -11.17 10.77 -5.80
CA ILE A 203 -11.34 9.61 -4.92
C ILE A 203 -12.82 9.40 -4.61
N GLN A 204 -13.58 10.48 -4.42
CA GLN A 204 -15.02 10.42 -4.17
C GLN A 204 -15.83 10.20 -5.45
N GLU A 205 -15.34 10.69 -6.59
CA GLU A 205 -15.97 10.61 -7.92
C GLU A 205 -15.03 9.91 -8.94
N PRO A 206 -15.01 8.56 -9.00
CA PRO A 206 -14.05 7.81 -9.83
C PRO A 206 -14.15 8.08 -11.35
N ALA A 207 -15.25 8.68 -11.83
CA ALA A 207 -15.39 9.05 -13.25
C ALA A 207 -14.35 10.10 -13.67
N ARG A 208 -13.84 10.92 -12.73
CA ARG A 208 -12.72 11.84 -12.96
C ARG A 208 -11.45 11.12 -13.37
N ILE A 209 -11.17 9.99 -12.71
CA ILE A 209 -10.04 9.12 -13.03
C ILE A 209 -10.22 8.50 -14.43
N ILE A 210 -11.45 8.11 -14.79
CA ILE A 210 -11.76 7.61 -16.14
C ILE A 210 -11.50 8.66 -17.24
N ILE A 211 -11.91 9.92 -17.02
CA ILE A 211 -11.62 11.01 -17.96
C ILE A 211 -10.11 11.12 -18.21
N ALA A 212 -9.32 11.16 -17.13
CA ALA A 212 -7.86 11.24 -17.18
C ALA A 212 -7.23 10.05 -17.92
N ILE A 213 -7.61 8.83 -17.54
CA ILE A 213 -7.05 7.60 -18.13
C ILE A 213 -7.37 7.51 -19.62
N ILE A 214 -8.61 7.75 -20.03
CA ILE A 214 -8.99 7.66 -21.45
C ILE A 214 -8.28 8.77 -22.24
N LYS A 215 -8.18 9.99 -21.71
CA LYS A 215 -7.41 11.06 -22.36
C LYS A 215 -5.95 10.66 -22.56
N LYS A 216 -5.29 10.09 -21.54
CA LYS A 216 -3.92 9.59 -21.63
C LYS A 216 -3.78 8.50 -22.69
N ILE A 217 -4.73 7.56 -22.75
CA ILE A 217 -4.79 6.51 -23.78
C ILE A 217 -4.87 7.09 -25.20
N LEU A 218 -5.72 8.10 -25.42
CA LEU A 218 -5.92 8.72 -26.73
C LEU A 218 -4.69 9.50 -27.21
N ASN A 219 -3.98 10.17 -26.29
CA ASN A 219 -2.75 10.88 -26.61
C ASN A 219 -1.61 9.92 -27.05
N GLN A 220 -1.61 8.68 -26.55
CA GLN A 220 -0.59 7.66 -26.89
C GLN A 220 -0.80 6.98 -28.27
N LYS A 221 -1.58 7.58 -29.20
CA LYS A 221 -2.01 6.97 -30.49
C LYS A 221 -2.64 5.58 -30.30
N PHE A 222 -3.90 5.54 -29.89
CA PHE A 222 -4.63 4.29 -29.69
C PHE A 222 -5.43 3.86 -30.93
N GLU A 223 -5.06 2.71 -31.52
CA GLU A 223 -5.81 2.09 -32.62
C GLU A 223 -6.86 1.10 -32.09
N ILE A 224 -8.06 1.59 -31.82
CA ILE A 224 -9.22 0.70 -31.63
C ILE A 224 -9.67 0.25 -33.02
N ARG A 225 -9.39 -1.02 -33.38
CA ARG A 225 -9.89 -1.79 -34.54
C ARG A 225 -10.31 -0.92 -35.74
N ASN A 226 -9.41 -0.73 -36.70
CA ASN A 226 -9.64 -0.36 -38.13
C ASN A 226 -10.65 0.76 -38.51
N LYS A 227 -11.31 1.49 -37.59
CA LYS A 227 -12.35 2.48 -37.95
C LYS A 227 -12.35 3.81 -37.17
N LEU A 228 -11.56 3.99 -36.12
CA LEU A 228 -11.57 5.24 -35.34
C LEU A 228 -10.24 5.99 -35.40
N LYS A 229 -9.89 6.52 -36.58
CA LYS A 229 -8.97 7.67 -36.66
C LYS A 229 -9.77 8.90 -36.25
N PHE A 230 -9.49 9.46 -35.07
CA PHE A 230 -10.11 10.73 -34.66
C PHE A 230 -9.67 11.82 -35.61
N LYS A 231 -10.60 12.37 -36.39
CA LYS A 231 -10.33 13.41 -37.38
C LYS A 231 -9.98 14.76 -36.74
N ASN A 232 -10.37 14.98 -35.48
CA ASN A 232 -10.13 16.22 -34.72
C ASN A 232 -10.29 16.03 -33.20
N SER A 233 -9.92 17.04 -32.41
CA SER A 233 -10.05 17.08 -30.94
C SER A 233 -11.50 16.93 -30.46
N LYS A 234 -12.47 17.48 -31.20
CA LYS A 234 -13.91 17.39 -30.89
C LYS A 234 -14.38 15.93 -30.80
N SER A 235 -13.95 15.10 -31.76
CA SER A 235 -14.29 13.67 -31.77
C SER A 235 -13.67 12.89 -30.60
N GLN A 236 -12.51 13.33 -30.08
CA GLN A 236 -11.90 12.73 -28.88
C GLN A 236 -12.67 13.10 -27.60
N LYS A 237 -13.04 14.38 -27.45
CA LYS A 237 -13.87 14.86 -26.33
C LYS A 237 -15.18 14.08 -26.25
N GLU A 238 -15.87 13.93 -27.38
CA GLU A 238 -17.15 13.24 -27.46
C GLU A 238 -17.03 11.74 -27.14
N PHE A 239 -15.91 11.11 -27.55
CA PHE A 239 -15.60 9.74 -27.15
C PHE A 239 -15.43 9.58 -25.64
N ILE A 240 -14.66 10.45 -24.99
CA ILE A 240 -14.48 10.42 -23.52
C ILE A 240 -15.82 10.68 -22.82
N TYR A 241 -16.58 11.68 -23.30
CA TYR A 241 -17.87 12.03 -22.70
C TYR A 241 -18.84 10.85 -22.69
N ASN A 242 -18.83 9.99 -23.72
CA ASN A 242 -19.70 8.81 -23.76
C ASN A 242 -19.51 7.84 -22.57
N PHE A 243 -18.32 7.80 -21.95
CA PHE A 243 -18.08 6.97 -20.76
C PHE A 243 -18.62 7.58 -19.47
N VAL A 244 -18.80 8.90 -19.43
CA VAL A 244 -19.14 9.65 -18.21
C VAL A 244 -20.42 10.46 -18.31
N LYS A 245 -21.13 10.44 -19.45
CA LYS A 245 -22.37 11.19 -19.69
C LYS A 245 -23.52 10.86 -18.74
N LYS A 246 -23.51 9.65 -18.15
CA LYS A 246 -24.48 9.26 -17.11
C LYS A 246 -24.22 9.94 -15.76
N TYR A 247 -23.05 10.53 -15.56
CA TYR A 247 -22.62 11.13 -14.29
C TYR A 247 -22.47 12.65 -14.39
N TYR A 248 -22.13 13.17 -15.57
CA TYR A 248 -21.91 14.60 -15.76
C TYR A 248 -22.74 15.16 -16.91
N SER A 249 -23.30 16.35 -16.67
CA SER A 249 -23.81 17.19 -17.76
C SER A 249 -22.67 17.57 -18.71
N LYS A 250 -23.00 17.92 -19.95
CA LYS A 250 -22.01 18.32 -20.96
C LYS A 250 -21.15 19.51 -20.48
N ASN A 251 -21.77 20.49 -19.81
CA ASN A 251 -21.06 21.66 -19.28
C ASN A 251 -20.07 21.26 -18.17
N LYS A 252 -20.48 20.37 -17.25
CA LYS A 252 -19.58 19.87 -16.20
C LYS A 252 -18.42 19.07 -16.80
N PHE A 253 -18.68 18.24 -17.80
CA PHE A 253 -17.64 17.51 -18.52
C PHE A 253 -16.64 18.45 -19.22
N GLU A 254 -17.11 19.48 -19.93
CA GLU A 254 -16.21 20.46 -20.58
C GLU A 254 -15.31 21.18 -19.56
N LEU A 255 -15.85 21.53 -18.39
CA LEU A 255 -15.05 22.10 -17.30
C LEU A 255 -13.95 21.15 -16.83
N LEU A 256 -14.30 19.88 -16.55
CA LEU A 256 -13.35 18.84 -16.13
C LEU A 256 -12.30 18.55 -17.20
N TYR A 257 -12.72 18.50 -18.46
CA TYR A 257 -11.82 18.29 -19.59
C TYR A 257 -10.82 19.44 -19.72
N ASN A 258 -11.28 20.69 -19.64
CA ASN A 258 -10.40 21.86 -19.71
C ASN A 258 -9.47 21.94 -18.50
N GLN A 259 -9.96 21.58 -17.30
CA GLN A 259 -9.12 21.44 -16.11
C GLN A 259 -7.95 20.47 -16.35
N LEU A 260 -8.23 19.31 -16.96
CA LEU A 260 -7.22 18.32 -17.30
C LEU A 260 -6.23 18.81 -18.38
N GLU A 261 -6.72 19.48 -19.43
CA GLU A 261 -5.85 20.05 -20.49
C GLU A 261 -4.89 21.11 -19.95
N GLN A 262 -5.34 21.92 -18.99
CA GLN A 262 -4.53 22.96 -18.35
C GLN A 262 -3.70 22.43 -17.18
N ASN A 263 -3.76 21.13 -16.88
CA ASN A 263 -3.11 20.51 -15.72
C ASN A 263 -3.41 21.22 -14.39
N PHE A 264 -4.62 21.79 -14.24
CA PHE A 264 -4.99 22.55 -13.04
C PHE A 264 -5.58 21.63 -11.97
N ASN A 265 -4.99 21.61 -10.77
CA ASN A 265 -5.38 20.72 -9.67
C ASN A 265 -5.48 19.25 -10.12
N CYS A 266 -4.43 18.80 -10.81
CA CYS A 266 -4.26 17.46 -11.35
C CYS A 266 -3.04 16.83 -10.65
N ILE A 267 -3.28 15.82 -9.81
CA ILE A 267 -2.22 15.19 -9.01
C ILE A 267 -1.95 13.80 -9.58
N GLU A 268 -0.68 13.44 -9.72
CA GLU A 268 -0.29 12.10 -10.17
C GLU A 268 -0.40 11.06 -9.05
N THR A 269 -0.82 9.86 -9.42
CA THR A 269 -0.89 8.72 -8.50
C THR A 269 -0.54 7.39 -9.15
N SER A 270 0.25 6.57 -8.44
CA SER A 270 0.50 5.14 -8.74
C SER A 270 -0.39 4.21 -7.92
N SER A 271 -1.51 4.71 -7.37
CA SER A 271 -2.35 3.97 -6.44
C SER A 271 -3.07 2.77 -7.07
N THR A 272 -2.92 1.61 -6.44
CA THR A 272 -3.70 0.42 -6.80
C THR A 272 -5.18 0.62 -6.54
N GLY A 273 -5.54 1.23 -5.39
CA GLY A 273 -6.93 1.49 -5.06
C GLY A 273 -7.63 2.37 -6.09
N ARG A 274 -6.99 3.46 -6.54
CA ARG A 274 -7.56 4.38 -7.55
C ARG A 274 -7.75 3.71 -8.91
N ILE A 275 -6.83 2.82 -9.28
CA ILE A 275 -6.97 2.03 -10.51
C ILE A 275 -8.17 1.08 -10.41
N LEU A 276 -8.34 0.39 -9.29
CA LEU A 276 -9.48 -0.53 -9.08
C LEU A 276 -10.81 0.22 -8.98
N ASP A 277 -10.85 1.41 -8.37
CA ASP A 277 -12.02 2.29 -8.35
C ASP A 277 -12.47 2.61 -9.78
N ALA A 278 -11.53 3.02 -10.63
CA ALA A 278 -11.80 3.32 -12.04
C ALA A 278 -12.25 2.07 -12.83
N VAL A 279 -11.66 0.89 -12.58
CA VAL A 279 -12.10 -0.37 -13.20
C VAL A 279 -13.54 -0.70 -12.79
N SER A 280 -13.87 -0.56 -11.50
CA SER A 280 -15.22 -0.81 -10.98
C SER A 280 -16.27 0.07 -11.64
N LEU A 281 -15.98 1.38 -11.77
CA LEU A 281 -16.87 2.33 -12.44
C LEU A 281 -17.01 2.04 -13.94
N LEU A 282 -15.89 1.73 -14.62
CA LEU A 282 -15.88 1.42 -16.06
C LEU A 282 -16.74 0.18 -16.38
N LEU A 283 -16.64 -0.86 -15.56
CA LEU A 283 -17.42 -2.08 -15.72
C LEU A 283 -18.87 -1.90 -15.24
N GLY A 284 -19.13 -0.89 -14.42
CA GLY A 284 -20.46 -0.52 -13.94
C GLY A 284 -20.87 -1.26 -12.67
N PHE A 285 -19.91 -1.64 -11.84
CA PHE A 285 -20.16 -2.25 -10.52
C PHE A 285 -20.36 -1.21 -9.42
N CYS A 286 -19.78 -0.01 -9.55
CA CYS A 286 -19.99 1.10 -8.63
C CYS A 286 -20.59 2.36 -9.30
N GLY A 287 -21.13 3.25 -8.48
CA GLY A 287 -21.56 4.60 -8.87
C GLY A 287 -20.38 5.57 -9.01
N ASN A 288 -20.69 6.83 -9.37
CA ASN A 288 -19.72 7.93 -9.38
C ASN A 288 -19.68 8.71 -8.05
N GLU A 289 -20.13 8.08 -6.99
CA GLU A 289 -20.09 8.62 -5.64
C GLU A 289 -19.76 7.45 -4.72
N ARG A 290 -18.72 7.64 -3.92
CA ARG A 290 -18.24 6.65 -2.97
C ARG A 290 -18.96 6.85 -1.63
N LYS A 291 -19.71 5.84 -1.19
CA LYS A 291 -20.47 5.85 0.06
C LYS A 291 -19.62 5.50 1.28
N TYR A 292 -18.53 4.76 1.09
CA TYR A 292 -17.57 4.41 2.14
C TYR A 292 -16.20 4.07 1.55
N LYS A 293 -15.17 4.02 2.40
CA LYS A 293 -13.76 3.91 1.99
C LYS A 293 -13.47 2.75 1.02
N HIS A 294 -14.01 1.56 1.12
CA HIS A 294 -13.60 0.48 0.18
C HIS A 294 -14.64 0.14 -0.90
N GLU A 295 -15.72 0.93 -1.02
CA GLU A 295 -16.90 0.55 -1.82
C GLU A 295 -16.60 0.06 -3.23
N ALA A 296 -15.90 0.86 -4.04
CA ALA A 296 -15.70 0.50 -5.43
C ALA A 296 -14.83 -0.76 -5.59
N ILE A 297 -13.84 -0.96 -4.71
CA ILE A 297 -12.96 -2.13 -4.68
C ILE A 297 -13.73 -3.36 -4.19
N ASP A 298 -14.51 -3.23 -3.12
CA ASP A 298 -15.31 -4.31 -2.54
C ASP A 298 -16.38 -4.79 -3.54
N LEU A 299 -17.05 -3.85 -4.23
CA LEU A 299 -18.03 -4.17 -5.28
C LEU A 299 -17.36 -4.81 -6.51
N LEU A 300 -16.17 -4.36 -6.88
CA LEU A 300 -15.42 -4.97 -7.98
C LEU A 300 -15.07 -6.42 -7.65
N GLU A 301 -14.55 -6.67 -6.46
CA GLU A 301 -14.18 -7.99 -5.98
C GLU A 301 -15.38 -8.92 -5.86
N ALA A 302 -16.46 -8.48 -5.19
CA ALA A 302 -17.67 -9.26 -4.99
C ALA A 302 -18.33 -9.69 -6.32
N ASN A 303 -18.15 -8.90 -7.38
CA ASN A 303 -18.65 -9.22 -8.71
C ASN A 303 -17.64 -9.97 -9.59
N SER A 304 -16.42 -10.19 -9.13
CA SER A 304 -15.38 -10.86 -9.91
C SER A 304 -15.56 -12.37 -9.94
N THR A 305 -15.23 -12.99 -11.07
CA THR A 305 -15.25 -14.46 -11.24
C THR A 305 -13.89 -14.97 -11.68
N LYS A 306 -13.81 -15.72 -12.78
CA LYS A 306 -12.55 -16.24 -13.33
C LYS A 306 -11.95 -15.26 -14.34
N PRO A 307 -10.64 -14.95 -14.26
CA PRO A 307 -10.00 -14.02 -15.17
C PRO A 307 -9.95 -14.58 -16.60
N TYR A 308 -9.78 -13.69 -17.57
CA TYR A 308 -9.31 -14.02 -18.90
C TYR A 308 -7.78 -14.15 -18.87
N THR A 309 -7.22 -15.11 -19.60
CA THR A 309 -5.78 -15.43 -19.58
C THR A 309 -4.98 -14.78 -20.71
N ASN A 310 -5.65 -14.12 -21.64
CA ASN A 310 -5.06 -13.56 -22.86
C ASN A 310 -4.54 -12.12 -22.71
N LEU A 311 -4.75 -11.48 -21.55
CA LEU A 311 -4.09 -10.21 -21.21
C LEU A 311 -2.85 -10.52 -20.38
N LYS A 312 -1.68 -10.02 -20.81
CA LYS A 312 -0.44 -10.13 -20.06
C LYS A 312 0.01 -8.76 -19.55
N PRO A 313 0.64 -8.67 -18.36
CA PRO A 313 1.19 -7.43 -17.85
C PRO A 313 2.14 -6.78 -18.85
N LYS A 314 1.97 -5.47 -19.07
CA LYS A 314 2.91 -4.68 -19.87
C LYS A 314 3.76 -3.84 -18.93
N ILE A 315 5.04 -4.19 -18.83
CA ILE A 315 6.02 -3.48 -18.00
C ILE A 315 6.99 -2.73 -18.91
N ILE A 316 7.27 -1.48 -18.57
CA ILE A 316 8.30 -0.66 -19.22
C ILE A 316 9.34 -0.24 -18.19
N GLU A 317 10.56 -0.01 -18.66
CA GLU A 317 11.60 0.63 -17.85
C GLU A 317 11.41 2.15 -17.86
N ILE A 318 11.46 2.77 -16.68
CA ILE A 318 11.41 4.22 -16.53
C ILE A 318 12.82 4.75 -16.80
N LYS A 319 13.00 5.36 -17.97
CA LYS A 319 14.30 5.90 -18.41
C LYS A 319 14.86 6.91 -17.40
N ASN A 320 16.19 6.98 -17.33
CA ASN A 320 16.94 7.95 -16.53
C ASN A 320 16.66 7.88 -15.02
N THR A 321 16.25 6.71 -14.52
CA THR A 321 16.19 6.45 -13.08
C THR A 321 17.44 5.68 -12.67
N SER A 322 18.16 6.19 -11.67
CA SER A 322 19.22 5.45 -10.99
C SER A 322 18.80 5.30 -9.54
N PRO A 323 18.54 4.08 -9.08
CA PRO A 323 18.63 2.80 -9.80
C PRO A 323 17.40 2.53 -10.71
N ILE A 324 17.52 1.51 -11.58
CA ILE A 324 16.49 1.14 -12.58
C ILE A 324 15.12 0.94 -11.90
N ASN A 325 14.12 1.66 -12.41
CA ASN A 325 12.75 1.61 -11.94
C ASN A 325 11.81 1.14 -13.08
N TYR A 326 10.82 0.30 -12.76
CA TYR A 326 9.86 -0.25 -13.72
C TYR A 326 8.44 0.31 -13.54
N SER A 327 7.70 0.46 -14.63
CA SER A 327 6.30 0.88 -14.60
C SER A 327 5.38 -0.18 -15.21
N LEU A 328 4.41 -0.66 -14.41
CA LEU A 328 3.31 -1.49 -14.90
C LEU A 328 2.26 -0.60 -15.58
N GLN A 329 2.12 -0.74 -16.90
CA GLN A 329 1.28 0.12 -17.73
C GLN A 329 -0.21 -0.16 -17.49
N THR A 330 -0.85 0.64 -16.65
CA THR A 330 -2.28 0.53 -16.38
C THR A 330 -3.12 1.04 -17.55
N THR A 331 -2.61 1.96 -18.38
CA THR A 331 -3.24 2.30 -19.66
C THR A 331 -3.39 1.10 -20.59
N HIS A 332 -2.45 0.14 -20.57
CA HIS A 332 -2.57 -1.11 -21.34
C HIS A 332 -3.75 -1.96 -20.87
N LEU A 333 -3.95 -2.06 -19.54
CA LEU A 333 -5.12 -2.70 -18.95
C LEU A 333 -6.42 -2.01 -19.39
N PHE A 334 -6.52 -0.69 -19.27
CA PHE A 334 -7.72 0.04 -19.67
C PHE A 334 -8.02 -0.06 -21.17
N LYS A 335 -6.99 -0.03 -22.03
CA LYS A 335 -7.12 -0.29 -23.47
C LYS A 335 -7.76 -1.66 -23.72
N TYR A 336 -7.34 -2.68 -22.98
CA TYR A 336 -7.93 -4.01 -23.06
C TYR A 336 -9.38 -4.03 -22.58
N LEU A 337 -9.68 -3.45 -21.42
CA LEU A 337 -11.03 -3.41 -20.86
C LEU A 337 -12.01 -2.72 -21.82
N ILE A 338 -11.66 -1.52 -22.31
CA ILE A 338 -12.49 -0.73 -23.23
C ILE A 338 -12.80 -1.51 -24.52
N LYS A 339 -11.80 -2.18 -25.12
CA LYS A 339 -11.99 -2.99 -26.33
C LYS A 339 -12.91 -4.21 -26.11
N ASN A 340 -13.00 -4.69 -24.86
CA ASN A 340 -13.70 -5.91 -24.51
C ASN A 340 -14.97 -5.68 -23.67
N LEU A 341 -15.49 -4.46 -23.57
CA LEU A 341 -16.71 -4.16 -22.78
C LEU A 341 -17.96 -4.96 -23.17
N HIS A 342 -17.98 -5.53 -24.38
CA HIS A 342 -19.02 -6.43 -24.86
C HIS A 342 -18.95 -7.85 -24.28
N LYS A 343 -17.84 -8.21 -23.62
CA LYS A 343 -17.65 -9.51 -22.96
C LYS A 343 -18.19 -9.49 -21.53
N ASP A 344 -18.17 -10.65 -20.89
CA ASP A 344 -18.53 -10.79 -19.48
C ASP A 344 -17.65 -9.90 -18.58
N LYS A 345 -18.30 -8.89 -17.99
CA LYS A 345 -17.71 -7.89 -17.11
C LYS A 345 -17.17 -8.47 -15.81
N LYS A 346 -17.79 -9.53 -15.28
CA LYS A 346 -17.33 -10.20 -14.05
C LYS A 346 -15.96 -10.82 -14.25
N ARG A 347 -15.73 -11.40 -15.44
CA ARG A 347 -14.43 -11.93 -15.83
C ARG A 347 -13.42 -10.82 -16.12
N LEU A 348 -13.85 -9.70 -16.71
CA LEU A 348 -12.98 -8.52 -16.90
C LEU A 348 -12.50 -7.93 -15.57
N ALA A 349 -13.36 -7.87 -14.56
CA ALA A 349 -13.02 -7.44 -13.20
C ALA A 349 -11.92 -8.32 -12.59
N ALA A 350 -12.11 -9.65 -12.64
CA ALA A 350 -11.10 -10.60 -12.20
C ALA A 350 -9.78 -10.47 -12.98
N THR A 351 -9.87 -10.22 -14.29
CA THR A 351 -8.70 -10.00 -15.16
C THR A 351 -7.91 -8.76 -14.74
N ALA A 352 -8.58 -7.68 -14.35
CA ALA A 352 -7.92 -6.45 -13.91
C ALA A 352 -7.17 -6.62 -12.59
N GLN A 353 -7.78 -7.28 -11.60
CA GLN A 353 -7.12 -7.61 -10.33
C GLN A 353 -5.91 -8.53 -10.55
N LEU A 354 -6.07 -9.59 -11.36
CA LEU A 354 -4.98 -10.49 -11.70
C LEU A 354 -3.85 -9.77 -12.44
N TYR A 355 -4.16 -8.88 -13.40
CA TYR A 355 -3.17 -8.11 -14.15
C TYR A 355 -2.24 -7.31 -13.24
N ILE A 356 -2.78 -6.68 -12.20
CA ILE A 356 -2.01 -5.92 -11.21
C ILE A 356 -1.10 -6.87 -10.41
N ALA A 357 -1.66 -7.94 -9.85
CA ALA A 357 -0.90 -8.88 -9.03
C ALA A 357 0.22 -9.56 -9.83
N GLU A 358 -0.08 -10.03 -11.05
CA GLU A 358 0.90 -10.61 -11.97
C GLU A 358 2.00 -9.61 -12.32
N GLY A 359 1.63 -8.39 -12.72
CA GLY A 359 2.57 -7.37 -13.17
C GLY A 359 3.53 -6.90 -12.08
N LEU A 360 3.07 -6.75 -10.84
CA LEU A 360 3.95 -6.37 -9.73
C LEU A 360 4.95 -7.49 -9.39
N CYS A 361 4.52 -8.75 -9.42
CA CYS A 361 5.46 -9.88 -9.27
C CYS A 361 6.45 -9.97 -10.44
N GLU A 362 6.03 -9.65 -11.66
CA GLU A 362 6.92 -9.61 -12.83
C GLU A 362 7.95 -8.47 -12.75
N ILE A 363 7.59 -7.31 -12.18
CA ILE A 363 8.55 -6.24 -11.86
C ILE A 363 9.64 -6.78 -10.93
N VAL A 364 9.26 -7.42 -9.82
CA VAL A 364 10.22 -7.98 -8.87
C VAL A 364 11.16 -8.99 -9.55
N LYS A 365 10.63 -9.87 -10.40
CA LYS A 365 11.44 -10.81 -11.19
C LYS A 365 12.44 -10.09 -12.09
N LYS A 366 12.01 -9.07 -12.84
CA LYS A 366 12.89 -8.27 -13.71
C LYS A 366 14.01 -7.60 -12.92
N SER A 367 13.68 -6.98 -11.78
CA SER A 367 14.66 -6.33 -10.91
C SER A 367 15.66 -7.32 -10.31
N SER A 368 15.22 -8.52 -9.92
CA SER A 368 16.11 -9.56 -9.37
C SER A 368 17.13 -10.11 -10.36
N VAL A 369 16.75 -10.24 -11.63
CA VAL A 369 17.67 -10.69 -12.68
C VAL A 369 18.75 -9.63 -12.92
N ASN A 370 18.38 -8.35 -12.94
CA ASN A 370 19.34 -7.26 -13.13
C ASN A 370 20.34 -7.13 -11.96
N SER A 371 19.92 -7.45 -10.74
CA SER A 371 20.78 -7.43 -9.56
C SER A 371 21.67 -8.67 -9.39
N HIS A 372 21.77 -9.53 -10.43
CA HIS A 372 22.57 -10.76 -10.45
C HIS A 372 22.22 -11.74 -9.33
N GLN A 373 21.01 -11.65 -8.77
CA GLN A 373 20.53 -12.62 -7.80
C GLN A 373 20.04 -13.87 -8.52
N SER A 374 20.34 -15.04 -7.95
CA SER A 374 19.75 -16.29 -8.43
C SER A 374 18.23 -16.17 -8.43
N SER A 375 17.61 -16.53 -9.55
CA SER A 375 16.14 -16.54 -9.72
C SER A 375 15.45 -17.60 -8.85
N THR A 376 16.22 -18.49 -8.21
CA THR A 376 15.71 -19.53 -7.31
C THR A 376 15.76 -19.02 -5.86
N ASN A 377 14.60 -18.74 -5.27
CA ASN A 377 14.38 -18.21 -3.90
C ASN A 377 14.36 -16.67 -3.73
N ILE A 378 13.58 -15.98 -4.56
CA ILE A 378 13.21 -14.58 -4.29
C ILE A 378 12.19 -14.55 -3.14
N GLN A 379 12.56 -14.00 -1.99
CA GLN A 379 11.61 -13.74 -0.92
C GLN A 379 10.89 -12.40 -1.17
N ILE A 380 9.56 -12.41 -1.08
CA ILE A 380 8.72 -11.24 -1.30
C ILE A 380 7.77 -11.08 -0.12
N PHE A 381 7.70 -9.89 0.46
CA PHE A 381 6.71 -9.51 1.47
C PHE A 381 5.68 -8.57 0.85
N ALA A 382 4.40 -8.69 1.20
CA ALA A 382 3.38 -7.77 0.73
C ALA A 382 2.56 -7.17 1.88
N GLY A 383 2.28 -5.87 1.79
CA GLY A 383 1.45 -5.11 2.72
C GLY A 383 0.63 -4.01 2.03
N GLY A 384 -0.17 -3.28 2.80
CA GLY A 384 -1.11 -2.29 2.29
C GLY A 384 -2.53 -2.83 2.16
N GLY A 385 -3.54 -1.96 2.30
CA GLY A 385 -4.94 -2.38 2.44
C GLY A 385 -5.49 -3.18 1.28
N VAL A 386 -5.01 -2.94 0.05
CA VAL A 386 -5.49 -3.62 -1.16
C VAL A 386 -4.97 -5.06 -1.27
N THR A 387 -3.96 -5.44 -0.48
CA THR A 387 -3.53 -6.85 -0.35
C THR A 387 -4.57 -7.74 0.35
N ASN A 388 -5.65 -7.17 0.89
CA ASN A 388 -6.80 -7.95 1.38
C ASN A 388 -7.70 -8.46 0.26
N ASN A 389 -7.61 -7.88 -0.94
CA ASN A 389 -8.39 -8.33 -2.08
C ASN A 389 -8.10 -9.81 -2.39
N LYS A 390 -9.12 -10.65 -2.45
CA LYS A 390 -8.97 -12.11 -2.52
C LYS A 390 -8.26 -12.57 -3.78
N ILE A 391 -8.55 -11.97 -4.94
CA ILE A 391 -7.91 -12.35 -6.20
C ILE A 391 -6.41 -12.01 -6.16
N ILE A 392 -6.06 -10.82 -5.67
CA ILE A 392 -4.67 -10.39 -5.52
C ILE A 392 -3.95 -11.27 -4.50
N SER A 393 -4.56 -11.51 -3.34
CA SER A 393 -3.95 -12.29 -2.26
C SER A 393 -3.81 -13.77 -2.58
N ASP A 394 -4.80 -14.39 -3.24
CA ASP A 394 -4.72 -15.77 -3.73
C ASP A 394 -3.57 -15.92 -4.74
N TYR A 395 -3.43 -14.94 -5.65
CA TYR A 395 -2.32 -14.94 -6.61
C TYR A 395 -0.96 -14.83 -5.89
N PHE A 396 -0.82 -13.88 -4.98
CA PHE A 396 0.39 -13.71 -4.17
C PHE A 396 0.73 -14.97 -3.37
N ALA A 397 -0.25 -15.60 -2.72
CA ALA A 397 -0.06 -16.89 -2.04
C ALA A 397 0.43 -17.98 -3.00
N SER A 398 -0.14 -18.06 -4.22
CA SER A 398 0.30 -19.01 -5.25
C SER A 398 1.74 -18.78 -5.75
N LYS A 399 2.32 -17.60 -5.48
CA LYS A 399 3.69 -17.23 -5.83
C LYS A 399 4.64 -17.17 -4.63
N ASN A 400 4.22 -17.73 -3.48
CA ASN A 400 4.97 -17.68 -2.23
C ASN A 400 5.33 -16.26 -1.77
N VAL A 401 4.52 -15.26 -2.15
CA VAL A 401 4.61 -13.92 -1.57
C VAL A 401 4.06 -13.99 -0.16
N TYR A 402 4.85 -13.60 0.83
CA TYR A 402 4.42 -13.59 2.21
C TYR A 402 3.37 -12.50 2.41
N LEU A 403 2.17 -12.97 2.74
CA LEU A 403 1.06 -12.17 3.23
C LEU A 403 0.85 -12.57 4.68
N TYR A 404 0.94 -11.60 5.58
CA TYR A 404 0.73 -11.84 6.99
C TYR A 404 -0.73 -12.19 7.29
N LYS A 405 -0.99 -12.97 8.35
CA LYS A 405 -2.31 -13.59 8.54
C LYS A 405 -3.27 -12.54 9.11
N ASN A 406 -4.32 -12.19 8.35
CA ASN A 406 -5.54 -11.66 8.95
C ASN A 406 -6.08 -12.79 9.83
N THR A 407 -5.81 -12.77 11.13
CA THR A 407 -6.55 -13.61 12.06
C THR A 407 -7.95 -13.02 12.14
N SER A 408 -8.86 -13.53 11.33
CA SER A 408 -10.29 -13.40 11.59
C SER A 408 -10.59 -14.13 12.92
N PRO A 409 -11.47 -13.59 13.77
CA PRO A 409 -11.74 -14.14 15.09
C PRO A 409 -12.50 -15.45 14.92
N VAL A 410 -11.82 -16.59 15.05
CA VAL A 410 -12.53 -17.87 15.24
C VAL A 410 -12.94 -18.03 16.72
N ILE A 411 -12.32 -17.28 17.64
CA ILE A 411 -12.67 -17.28 19.07
C ILE A 411 -12.38 -15.87 19.61
N ALA A 412 -13.37 -15.25 20.25
CA ALA A 412 -13.44 -13.81 20.53
C ALA A 412 -12.35 -13.21 21.45
N GLU A 413 -11.36 -13.96 21.92
CA GLU A 413 -10.50 -13.51 23.02
C GLU A 413 -8.98 -13.77 22.89
N GLN A 414 -8.47 -14.39 21.84
CA GLN A 414 -7.03 -14.73 21.81
C GLN A 414 -6.38 -14.47 20.45
N PHE A 415 -5.59 -13.39 20.40
CA PHE A 415 -4.69 -12.97 19.31
C PHE A 415 -5.36 -12.44 18.04
N TYR A 416 -5.31 -11.12 17.85
CA TYR A 416 -5.40 -10.55 16.51
C TYR A 416 -3.95 -10.39 16.00
N GLY A 417 -3.64 -10.94 14.83
CA GLY A 417 -2.46 -10.57 14.06
C GLY A 417 -2.52 -9.08 13.69
N ILE A 418 -1.45 -8.59 13.05
CA ILE A 418 -1.44 -7.20 12.64
C ILE A 418 -2.36 -7.05 11.42
N PRO A 419 -3.21 -6.01 11.32
CA PRO A 419 -4.02 -5.78 10.11
C PRO A 419 -3.17 -5.36 8.91
N ARG A 420 -3.54 -5.81 7.70
CA ARG A 420 -2.80 -5.52 6.46
C ARG A 420 -2.74 -4.05 6.01
N GLY A 421 -3.80 -3.31 6.33
CA GLY A 421 -3.94 -1.90 5.98
C GLY A 421 -3.44 -0.96 7.07
N ASP A 422 -3.90 0.28 7.03
CA ASP A 422 -3.40 1.39 7.86
C ASP A 422 -3.50 1.16 9.37
N ALA A 423 -4.39 0.27 9.82
CA ALA A 423 -4.45 -0.13 11.22
C ALA A 423 -3.13 -0.80 11.70
N GLY A 424 -2.37 -1.45 10.81
CA GLY A 424 -1.05 -2.01 11.12
C GLY A 424 0.11 -1.01 11.05
N LEU A 425 -0.13 0.24 10.62
CA LEU A 425 0.94 1.16 10.25
C LEU A 425 1.83 1.55 11.44
N SER A 426 1.26 1.77 12.63
CA SER A 426 2.05 2.12 13.82
C SER A 426 2.95 0.98 14.29
N PHE A 427 2.54 -0.28 14.09
CA PHE A 427 3.40 -1.43 14.33
C PHE A 427 4.56 -1.43 13.33
N GLY A 428 4.25 -1.26 12.04
CA GLY A 428 5.24 -1.15 10.98
C GLY A 428 6.26 -0.01 11.17
N GLN A 429 5.82 1.15 11.68
CA GLN A 429 6.66 2.29 12.04
C GLN A 429 7.71 1.92 13.12
N ILE A 430 7.31 1.17 14.16
CA ILE A 430 8.23 0.68 15.18
C ILE A 430 9.22 -0.31 14.57
N ILE A 431 8.74 -1.28 13.79
CA ILE A 431 9.59 -2.30 13.20
C ILE A 431 10.60 -1.68 12.23
N TYR A 432 10.16 -0.74 11.40
CA TYR A 432 11.04 0.06 10.55
C TYR A 432 12.16 0.68 11.38
N PHE A 433 11.81 1.43 12.42
CA PHE A 433 12.81 2.11 13.25
C PHE A 433 13.78 1.14 13.93
N LEU A 434 13.28 0.04 14.51
CA LEU A 434 14.09 -0.96 15.23
C LEU A 434 15.03 -1.78 14.34
N LEU A 435 14.74 -1.87 13.03
CA LEU A 435 15.52 -2.65 12.09
C LEU A 435 16.44 -1.79 11.22
N SER A 436 16.08 -0.53 10.97
CA SER A 436 16.86 0.38 10.11
C SER A 436 17.90 1.22 10.86
N ASN A 437 17.87 1.25 12.19
CA ASN A 437 18.79 2.01 13.07
C ASN A 437 19.34 1.10 14.17
#